data_AF-A0A940UH26-F1
#
_entry.id   AF-A0A940UH26-F1
#
_cell.length_a   1.000
_cell.length_b   1.000
_cell.length_c   1.000
_cell.angle_alpha   90.00
_cell.angle_beta   90.00
_cell.angle_gamma   90.00
#
_symmetry.space_group_name_H-M   'P 1'
#
loop_
_entity.id
_entity.type
_entity.pdbx_description
1 polymer ?
#
loop_
_entity_poly.entity_id
_entity_poly.type
_entity_poly.pdbx_seq_one_letter_code
_entity_poly.pdbx_strand_id
1 'polypeptide(L)'
;MRGTFSAMEKAQQKLLEGTALPKLDRRLRVWREQALRLFEQAWGRAQRRGLIGSEEDLAALYVICLGRILERGRVSLPAGTAHQNQKLEEVVTESLK
;
A
#
# COMPACT_ATOMS: atom_id res chain seq x y z
N MET A 1 5.10 14.63 8.48
CA MET A 1 3.75 14.12 8.14
C MET A 1 3.20 14.69 6.84
N ARG A 2 3.22 16.01 6.57
CA ARG A 2 2.66 16.54 5.30
C ARG A 2 3.33 16.00 4.02
N GLY A 3 4.65 15.78 4.02
CA GLY A 3 5.37 15.18 2.89
C GLY A 3 5.00 13.70 2.68
N THR A 4 4.97 12.94 3.77
CA THR A 4 4.54 11.53 3.81
C THR A 4 3.17 11.31 3.15
N PHE A 5 2.18 12.14 3.46
CA PHE A 5 0.85 12.04 2.84
C PHE A 5 0.88 12.31 1.33
N SER A 6 1.69 13.27 0.87
CA SER A 6 1.82 13.54 -0.57
C SER A 6 2.51 12.40 -1.31
N ALA A 7 3.55 11.80 -0.71
CA ALA A 7 4.21 10.62 -1.27
C ALA A 7 3.25 9.42 -1.38
N MET A 8 2.47 9.16 -0.31
CA MET A 8 1.44 8.11 -0.29
C MET A 8 0.35 8.37 -1.33
N GLU A 9 -0.14 9.61 -1.46
CA GLU A 9 -1.19 9.98 -2.42
C GLU A 9 -0.71 9.77 -3.86
N LYS A 10 0.49 10.25 -4.20
CA LYS A 10 1.10 10.04 -5.52
C LYS A 10 1.28 8.56 -5.83
N ALA A 11 1.79 7.79 -4.87
CA ALA A 11 2.04 6.36 -5.06
C ALA A 11 0.72 5.57 -5.20
N GLN A 12 -0.30 5.91 -4.42
CA GLN A 12 -1.65 5.36 -4.56
C GLN A 12 -2.27 5.69 -5.92
N GLN A 13 -2.16 6.94 -6.38
CA GLN A 13 -2.71 7.35 -7.66
C GLN A 13 -2.07 6.54 -8.79
N LYS A 14 -0.73 6.40 -8.77
CA LYS A 14 0.01 5.59 -9.74
C LYS A 14 -0.42 4.12 -9.75
N LEU A 15 -0.68 3.53 -8.58
CA LEU A 15 -1.23 2.17 -8.47
C LEU A 15 -2.61 2.09 -9.16
N LEU A 16 -3.51 3.03 -8.84
CA LEU A 16 -4.89 3.01 -9.33
C LEU A 16 -5.01 3.33 -10.81
N GLU A 17 -4.14 4.16 -11.38
CA GLU A 17 -4.13 4.49 -12.82
C GLU A 17 -3.97 3.26 -13.71
N GLY A 18 -3.28 2.22 -13.24
CA GLY A 18 -3.17 0.97 -13.98
C GLY A 18 -4.28 -0.05 -13.69
N THR A 19 -5.23 0.26 -12.81
CA THR A 19 -6.37 -0.62 -12.53
C THR A 19 -7.58 -0.26 -13.41
N ALA A 20 -8.43 -1.23 -13.69
CA ALA A 20 -9.71 -1.00 -14.36
C ALA A 20 -10.77 -0.32 -13.46
N LEU A 21 -10.39 0.16 -12.28
CA LEU A 21 -11.33 0.73 -11.31
C LEU A 21 -11.75 2.16 -11.69
N PRO A 22 -13.05 2.46 -11.68
CA PRO A 22 -13.51 3.84 -11.77
C PRO A 22 -12.94 4.70 -10.64
N LYS A 23 -12.50 5.93 -10.94
CA LYS A 23 -11.96 6.88 -9.94
C LYS A 23 -12.92 7.14 -8.77
N LEU A 24 -14.23 7.01 -9.01
CA LEU A 24 -15.31 7.25 -8.04
C LEU A 24 -15.95 5.95 -7.55
N ASP A 25 -15.29 4.79 -7.71
CA ASP A 25 -15.79 3.53 -7.17
C ASP A 25 -15.94 3.65 -5.65
N ARG A 26 -17.16 3.47 -5.15
CA ARG A 26 -17.49 3.59 -3.73
C ARG A 26 -16.70 2.62 -2.85
N ARG A 27 -16.24 1.50 -3.41
CA ARG A 27 -15.41 0.50 -2.72
C ARG A 27 -14.01 1.00 -2.42
N LEU A 28 -13.49 1.98 -3.19
CA LEU A 28 -12.16 2.55 -2.97
C LEU A 28 -12.02 3.14 -1.57
N ARG A 29 -13.07 3.77 -1.03
CA ARG A 29 -13.05 4.30 0.33
C ARG A 29 -12.81 3.17 1.34
N VAL A 30 -13.60 2.12 1.24
CA VAL A 30 -13.51 0.95 2.15
C VAL A 30 -12.15 0.27 2.02
N TRP A 31 -11.63 0.11 0.80
CA TRP A 31 -10.31 -0.47 0.58
C TRP A 31 -9.18 0.39 1.12
N ARG A 32 -9.24 1.72 0.99
CA ARG A 32 -8.27 2.64 1.60
C ARG A 32 -8.29 2.56 3.13
N GLU A 33 -9.47 2.51 3.74
CA GLU A 33 -9.60 2.36 5.20
C GLU A 33 -9.01 1.02 5.69
N GLN A 34 -9.24 -0.09 4.95
CA GLN A 34 -8.63 -1.39 5.27
C GLN A 34 -7.11 -1.37 5.07
N ALA A 35 -6.63 -0.76 3.99
CA ALA A 35 -5.21 -0.63 3.70
C ALA A 35 -4.49 0.18 4.78
N LEU A 36 -5.11 1.26 5.28
CA LEU A 36 -4.56 2.07 6.36
C LEU A 36 -4.40 1.27 7.65
N ARG A 37 -5.41 0.48 8.04
CA ARG A 37 -5.32 -0.39 9.22
C ARG A 37 -4.20 -1.43 9.08
N LEU A 38 -4.08 -2.04 7.91
CA LEU A 38 -2.99 -2.99 7.63
C LEU A 38 -1.62 -2.30 7.66
N PHE A 39 -1.53 -1.11 7.10
CA PHE A 39 -0.33 -0.29 7.09
C PHE A 39 0.12 0.07 8.51
N GLU A 40 -0.78 0.50 9.40
CA GLU A 40 -0.46 0.82 10.79
C GLU A 40 0.14 -0.39 11.53
N GLN A 41 -0.39 -1.59 11.28
CA GLN A 41 0.13 -2.84 11.83
C GLN A 41 1.50 -3.21 11.24
N ALA A 42 1.66 -3.04 9.93
CA ALA A 42 2.89 -3.38 9.22
C ALA A 42 4.02 -2.37 9.52
N TRP A 43 3.69 -1.11 9.74
CA TRP A 43 4.67 -0.04 9.98
C TRP A 43 5.50 -0.33 11.23
N GLY A 44 4.88 -0.69 12.36
CA GLY A 44 5.63 -1.03 13.58
C GLY A 44 6.60 -2.21 13.40
N ARG A 45 6.30 -3.14 12.48
CA ARG A 45 7.22 -4.24 12.13
C ARG A 45 8.33 -3.76 11.18
N ALA A 46 7.98 -3.01 10.14
CA ALA A 46 8.93 -2.48 9.16
C ALA A 46 9.95 -1.53 9.81
N GLN A 47 9.49 -0.66 10.72
CA GLN A 47 10.33 0.28 11.46
C GLN A 47 11.33 -0.45 12.36
N ARG A 48 10.90 -1.48 13.11
CA ARG A 48 11.79 -2.30 13.95
C ARG A 48 12.85 -3.05 13.13
N ARG A 49 12.55 -3.38 11.87
CA ARG A 49 13.49 -4.01 10.93
C ARG A 49 14.38 -3.00 10.20
N GLY A 50 14.25 -1.70 10.48
CA GLY A 50 15.02 -0.65 9.81
C GLY A 50 14.69 -0.47 8.33
N LEU A 51 13.50 -0.90 7.89
CA LEU A 51 13.07 -0.84 6.48
C LEU A 51 12.44 0.50 6.10
N ILE A 52 12.22 1.39 7.07
CA ILE A 52 11.62 2.71 6.87
C ILE A 52 12.70 3.76 7.17
N GLY A 53 13.31 4.30 6.12
CA GLY A 53 14.30 5.37 6.22
C GLY A 53 13.84 6.69 5.59
N SER A 54 12.80 6.64 4.75
CA SER A 54 12.34 7.77 3.95
C SER A 54 10.82 7.86 3.87
N GLU A 55 10.31 8.99 3.36
CA GLU A 55 8.87 9.15 3.09
C GLU A 55 8.43 8.22 1.95
N GLU A 56 9.34 7.91 1.02
CA GLU A 56 9.16 6.98 -0.09
C GLU A 56 8.99 5.53 0.41
N ASP A 57 9.75 5.10 1.42
CA ASP A 57 9.59 3.75 2.01
C ASP A 57 8.23 3.60 2.69
N LEU A 58 7.77 4.65 3.38
CA LEU A 58 6.44 4.74 3.98
C LEU A 58 5.34 4.65 2.92
N ALA A 59 5.49 5.40 1.83
CA ALA A 59 4.57 5.36 0.71
C ALA A 59 4.55 3.98 0.03
N ALA A 60 5.72 3.34 -0.15
CA ALA A 60 5.83 2.00 -0.70
C ALA A 60 5.13 0.98 0.19
N LEU A 61 5.34 1.02 1.51
CA LEU A 61 4.66 0.14 2.46
C LEU A 61 3.13 0.27 2.36
N TYR A 62 2.62 1.49 2.27
CA TYR A 62 1.19 1.74 2.10
C TYR A 62 0.65 1.19 0.78
N VAL A 63 1.35 1.40 -0.33
CA VAL A 63 0.94 0.88 -1.65
C VAL A 63 0.91 -0.63 -1.67
N ILE A 64 1.86 -1.32 -1.02
CA ILE A 64 1.84 -2.76 -0.88
C ILE A 64 0.59 -3.20 -0.09
N CYS A 65 0.28 -2.54 1.02
CA CYS A 65 -0.93 -2.82 1.80
C CYS A 65 -2.20 -2.64 0.96
N LEU A 66 -2.31 -1.53 0.23
CA LEU A 66 -3.43 -1.25 -0.66
C LEU A 66 -3.55 -2.28 -1.77
N GLY A 67 -2.42 -2.65 -2.39
CA GLY A 67 -2.37 -3.70 -3.41
C GLY A 67 -2.94 -5.02 -2.89
N ARG A 68 -2.52 -5.47 -1.70
CA ARG A 68 -3.06 -6.69 -1.07
C ARG A 68 -4.57 -6.63 -0.83
N ILE A 69 -5.10 -5.48 -0.41
CA ILE A 69 -6.55 -5.30 -0.22
C ILE A 69 -7.30 -5.35 -1.55
N LEU A 70 -6.75 -4.72 -2.59
CA LEU A 70 -7.30 -4.73 -3.95
C LEU A 70 -7.30 -6.15 -4.56
N GLU A 71 -6.20 -6.89 -4.41
CA GLU A 71 -6.09 -8.29 -4.83
C GLU A 71 -7.14 -9.17 -4.14
N ARG A 72 -7.33 -9.01 -2.82
CA ARG A 72 -8.42 -9.67 -2.07
C ARG A 72 -9.80 -9.30 -2.59
N GLY A 73 -9.97 -8.06 -3.08
CA GLY A 73 -11.17 -7.57 -3.76
C GLY A 73 -11.33 -8.06 -5.20
N ARG A 74 -10.46 -8.96 -5.69
CA ARG A 74 -10.39 -9.44 -7.09
C ARG A 74 -10.15 -8.33 -8.12
N VAL A 75 -9.47 -7.27 -7.72
CA VAL A 75 -9.03 -6.21 -8.63
C VAL A 75 -7.68 -6.62 -9.24
N SER A 76 -7.61 -6.67 -10.57
CA SER A 76 -6.34 -6.90 -11.27
C SER A 76 -5.45 -5.66 -11.12
N LEU A 77 -4.25 -5.88 -10.57
CA LEU A 77 -3.21 -4.86 -10.50
C LEU A 77 -2.25 -4.99 -11.70
N PRO A 78 -1.66 -3.88 -12.18
CA PRO A 78 -0.60 -3.93 -13.17
C PRO A 78 0.60 -4.72 -12.66
N ALA A 79 1.08 -5.67 -13.47
CA ALA A 79 2.34 -6.35 -13.19
C ALA A 79 3.47 -5.32 -13.05
N GLY A 80 4.12 -5.29 -11.88
CA GLY A 80 5.24 -4.39 -11.57
C GLY A 80 4.95 -3.23 -10.60
N THR A 81 3.72 -3.06 -10.11
CA THR A 81 3.41 -2.03 -9.09
C THR A 81 3.55 -2.51 -7.64
N ALA A 82 3.40 -3.81 -7.35
CA ALA A 82 3.44 -4.33 -5.98
C ALA A 82 4.84 -4.74 -5.48
N HIS A 83 5.78 -5.08 -6.37
CA HIS A 83 6.95 -5.90 -5.99
C HIS A 83 8.30 -5.17 -5.96
N GLN A 84 8.35 -3.84 -5.75
CA GLN A 84 9.64 -3.14 -5.76
C GLN A 84 10.48 -3.36 -4.49
N ASN A 85 9.87 -3.80 -3.38
CA ASN A 85 10.59 -4.03 -2.13
C ASN A 85 10.10 -5.31 -1.43
N GLN A 86 10.72 -6.44 -1.78
CA GLN A 86 10.41 -7.77 -1.26
C GLN A 86 10.37 -7.82 0.27
N LYS A 87 11.28 -7.09 0.95
CA LYS A 87 11.32 -7.04 2.42
C LYS A 87 10.07 -6.39 3.02
N LEU A 88 9.54 -5.34 2.37
CA LEU A 88 8.28 -4.72 2.81
C LEU A 88 7.09 -5.64 2.52
N GLU A 89 7.09 -6.37 1.41
CA GLU A 89 6.05 -7.36 1.12
C GLU A 89 5.99 -8.49 2.15
N GLU A 90 7.14 -8.98 2.59
CA GLU A 90 7.23 -9.98 3.65
C GLU A 90 6.59 -9.46 4.94
N VAL A 91 6.92 -8.22 5.34
CA VAL A 91 6.33 -7.59 6.53
C VAL A 91 4.81 -7.44 6.42
N VAL A 92 4.30 -7.02 5.25
CA VAL A 92 2.86 -6.91 5.03
C VAL A 92 2.19 -8.27 5.07
N THR A 93 2.80 -9.29 4.47
CA THR A 93 2.28 -10.67 4.46
C THR A 93 2.23 -11.27 5.86
N GLU A 94 3.25 -11.03 6.68
CA GLU A 94 3.25 -11.39 8.10
C GLU A 94 2.18 -10.65 8.91
N SER A 95 1.85 -9.42 8.52
CA SER A 95 0.85 -8.60 9.20
C SER A 95 -0.59 -9.02 8.87
N LEU A 96 -0.79 -9.86 7.86
CA LEU A 96 -2.07 -10.43 7.48
C LEU A 96 -2.41 -11.74 8.21
N LYS A 97 -1.43 -12.33 8.91
CA LYS A 97 -1.59 -13.52 9.76
C LYS A 97 -2.02 -13.11 11.16
#